data_AF-A0A4Q4CNM1-F1
#
_entry.id   AF-A0A4Q4CNM1-F1
#
_cell.length_a   1.000
_cell.length_b   1.000
_cell.length_c   1.000
_cell.angle_alpha   90.00
_cell.angle_beta   90.00
_cell.angle_gamma   90.00
#
_symmetry.space_group_name_H-M   'P 1'
#
loop_
_entity.id
_entity.type
_entity.pdbx_description
1 polymer ?
#
loop_
_entity_poly.entity_id
_entity_poly.type
_entity_poly.pdbx_seq_one_letter_code
_entity_poly.pdbx_strand_id
1 'polypeptide(L)'
;MAVDITIARPELLQVADAVAREKMIERDEVLEAMEQAIQKAGRAKYGHEKDIRAVIDKRNGEVRLSRWTEVVEQEPVENEATQLPLRIAQKFKPGIKVGEFIIDPLPPIDFGRIAAQTAKQVIVQRVREVERKKQFDEYKDRVGEVLNGVVKRTEYGNLMVDLGRAEALLRRDETIPREAFKNGDRVRAYIYDVREEPR
;
A
#
# COMPACT_ATOMS: atom_id res chain seq x y z
N MET A 1 -24.31 9.27 -28.24
CA MET A 1 -22.96 9.85 -28.09
C MET A 1 -22.71 9.98 -26.60
N ALA A 2 -22.01 9.01 -26.01
CA ALA A 2 -21.59 9.11 -24.62
C ALA A 2 -20.49 10.18 -24.56
N VAL A 3 -20.72 11.21 -23.77
CA VAL A 3 -19.73 12.25 -23.52
C VAL A 3 -18.63 11.60 -22.68
N ASP A 4 -17.49 11.28 -23.31
CA ASP A 4 -16.25 10.98 -22.60
C ASP A 4 -15.84 12.26 -21.86
N ILE A 5 -16.28 12.38 -20.60
CA ILE A 5 -15.82 13.44 -19.71
C ILE A 5 -14.46 12.97 -19.17
N THR A 6 -13.45 12.99 -20.03
CA THR A 6 -12.05 12.86 -19.64
C THR A 6 -11.61 14.18 -19.00
N ILE A 7 -11.22 14.14 -17.73
CA ILE A 7 -10.66 15.32 -17.05
C ILE A 7 -9.14 15.19 -17.06
N ALA A 8 -8.48 15.91 -17.96
CA ALA A 8 -7.02 16.06 -17.94
C ALA A 8 -6.65 16.95 -16.73
N ARG A 9 -5.82 16.43 -15.82
CA ARG A 9 -5.38 17.15 -14.62
C ARG A 9 -3.86 17.19 -14.53
N PRO A 10 -3.20 18.19 -15.15
CA PRO A 10 -1.75 18.34 -15.08
C PRO A 10 -1.23 18.49 -13.64
N GLU A 11 -2.07 18.95 -12.71
CA GLU A 11 -1.77 19.05 -11.28
C GLU A 11 -1.40 17.71 -10.64
N LEU A 12 -2.01 16.59 -11.07
CA LEU A 12 -1.72 15.27 -10.51
C LEU A 12 -0.30 14.82 -10.84
N LEU A 13 0.13 15.03 -12.09
CA LEU A 13 1.48 14.70 -12.51
C LEU A 13 2.51 15.59 -11.82
N GLN A 14 2.23 16.88 -11.67
CA GLN A 14 3.11 17.80 -10.95
C GLN A 14 3.29 17.39 -9.48
N VAL A 15 2.20 16.98 -8.81
CA VAL A 15 2.29 16.46 -7.44
C VAL A 15 3.11 15.17 -7.43
N ALA A 16 2.85 14.22 -8.32
CA ALA A 16 3.63 12.98 -8.39
C ALA A 16 5.13 13.25 -8.66
N ASP A 17 5.45 14.18 -9.54
CA ASP A 17 6.84 14.55 -9.88
C ASP A 17 7.55 15.26 -8.72
N ALA A 18 6.86 16.19 -8.05
CA ALA A 18 7.41 16.88 -6.87
C ALA A 18 7.72 15.86 -5.76
N VAL A 19 6.80 14.95 -5.54
CA VAL A 19 6.90 13.84 -4.58
C VAL A 19 8.05 12.88 -4.93
N ALA A 20 8.16 12.46 -6.19
CA ALA A 20 9.21 11.58 -6.67
C ALA A 20 10.60 12.20 -6.44
N ARG A 21 10.75 13.50 -6.77
CA ARG A 21 12.02 14.24 -6.59
C ARG A 21 12.41 14.41 -5.13
N GLU A 22 11.48 14.73 -4.24
CA GLU A 22 11.80 15.03 -2.84
C GLU A 22 12.38 13.82 -2.10
N LYS A 23 11.97 12.61 -2.49
CA LYS A 23 12.30 11.37 -1.75
C LYS A 23 13.12 10.36 -2.54
N MET A 24 13.57 10.73 -3.75
CA MET A 24 14.30 9.84 -4.66
C MET A 24 13.55 8.52 -4.92
N ILE A 25 12.24 8.64 -5.20
CA ILE A 25 11.37 7.51 -5.55
C ILE A 25 11.06 7.59 -7.04
N GLU A 26 10.95 6.45 -7.71
CA GLU A 26 10.53 6.38 -9.10
C GLU A 26 9.10 6.92 -9.28
N ARG A 27 8.91 7.74 -10.31
CA ARG A 27 7.60 8.34 -10.62
C ARG A 27 6.50 7.29 -10.77
N ASP A 28 6.84 6.15 -11.36
CA ASP A 28 5.92 5.05 -11.59
C ASP A 28 5.36 4.45 -10.29
N GLU A 29 6.19 4.31 -9.24
CA GLU A 29 5.73 3.81 -7.93
C GLU A 29 4.71 4.78 -7.30
N VAL A 30 4.94 6.08 -7.46
CA VAL A 30 4.02 7.11 -6.94
C VAL A 30 2.68 7.05 -7.68
N LEU A 31 2.72 6.92 -9.01
CA LEU A 31 1.51 6.84 -9.83
C LEU A 31 0.70 5.57 -9.53
N GLU A 32 1.34 4.41 -9.41
CA GLU A 32 0.67 3.15 -9.06
C GLU A 32 -0.05 3.26 -7.71
N ALA A 33 0.59 3.86 -6.72
CA ALA A 33 -0.01 3.98 -5.41
C ALA A 33 -1.13 5.04 -5.38
N MET A 34 -1.04 6.08 -6.22
CA MET A 34 -2.15 7.00 -6.47
C MET A 34 -3.34 6.28 -7.13
N GLU A 35 -3.10 5.41 -8.12
CA GLU A 35 -4.14 4.56 -8.72
C GLU A 35 -4.86 3.70 -7.67
N GLN A 36 -4.11 3.02 -6.79
CA GLN A 36 -4.69 2.20 -5.73
C GLN A 36 -5.60 2.99 -4.77
N ALA A 37 -5.24 4.23 -4.42
CA ALA A 37 -6.11 5.03 -3.56
C ALA A 37 -7.33 5.57 -4.30
N ILE A 38 -7.18 5.94 -5.58
CA ILE A 38 -8.32 6.31 -6.42
C ILE A 38 -9.27 5.12 -6.58
N GLN A 39 -8.75 3.90 -6.71
CA GLN A 39 -9.55 2.67 -6.70
C GLN A 39 -10.33 2.52 -5.40
N LYS A 40 -9.66 2.69 -4.25
CA LYS A 40 -10.30 2.62 -2.93
C LYS A 40 -11.40 3.67 -2.77
N ALA A 41 -11.17 4.89 -3.23
CA ALA A 41 -12.17 5.96 -3.21
C ALA A 41 -13.32 5.69 -4.21
N GLY A 42 -13.03 5.12 -5.38
CA GLY A 42 -14.01 4.68 -6.35
C GLY A 42 -14.95 3.60 -5.79
N ARG A 43 -14.39 2.61 -5.09
CA ARG A 43 -15.15 1.57 -4.36
C ARG A 43 -16.10 2.18 -3.32
N ALA A 44 -15.65 3.20 -2.59
CA ALA A 44 -16.52 3.89 -1.62
C ALA A 44 -17.71 4.62 -2.26
N LYS A 45 -17.56 5.14 -3.49
CA LYS A 45 -18.63 5.89 -4.17
C LYS A 45 -19.58 5.00 -4.99
N TYR A 46 -19.06 3.99 -5.68
CA TYR A 46 -19.84 3.19 -6.64
C TYR A 46 -20.27 1.80 -6.12
N GLY A 47 -19.75 1.39 -4.97
CA GLY A 47 -20.07 0.14 -4.29
C GLY A 47 -18.80 -0.65 -3.96
N HIS A 48 -18.63 -0.99 -2.68
CA HIS A 48 -17.44 -1.70 -2.19
C HIS A 48 -17.30 -3.12 -2.75
N GLU A 49 -18.42 -3.73 -3.13
CA GLU A 49 -18.48 -5.10 -3.64
C GLU A 49 -18.12 -5.20 -5.13
N LYS A 50 -18.05 -4.07 -5.86
CA LYS A 50 -17.73 -4.06 -7.29
C LYS A 50 -16.22 -3.98 -7.49
N ASP A 51 -15.69 -4.70 -8.49
CA ASP A 51 -14.29 -4.54 -8.88
C ASP A 51 -14.14 -3.24 -9.69
N ILE A 52 -13.57 -2.22 -9.03
CA ILE A 52 -13.32 -0.91 -9.61
C ILE A 52 -11.82 -0.72 -9.71
N ARG A 53 -11.37 -0.48 -10.94
CA ARG A 53 -9.99 -0.20 -11.28
C ARG A 53 -9.86 1.24 -11.78
N ALA A 54 -8.81 1.89 -11.33
CA ALA A 54 -8.43 3.22 -11.74
C ALA A 54 -7.07 3.13 -12.42
N VAL A 55 -6.93 3.84 -13.54
CA VAL A 55 -5.69 3.93 -14.32
C VAL A 55 -5.39 5.40 -14.55
N ILE A 56 -4.15 5.81 -14.32
CA ILE A 56 -3.63 7.15 -14.59
C ILE A 56 -2.73 7.08 -15.81
N ASP A 57 -3.05 7.85 -16.84
CA ASP A 57 -2.18 7.99 -18.00
C ASP A 57 -0.94 8.83 -17.64
N LYS A 58 0.25 8.23 -17.82
CA LYS A 58 1.54 8.80 -17.42
C LYS A 58 1.92 10.06 -18.22
N ARG A 59 1.31 10.29 -19.39
CA ARG A 59 1.65 11.40 -20.29
C ARG A 59 0.84 12.65 -19.98
N ASN A 60 -0.47 12.50 -19.82
CA ASN A 60 -1.39 13.63 -19.66
C ASN A 60 -2.03 13.72 -18.25
N GLY A 61 -1.88 12.70 -17.40
CA GLY A 61 -2.46 12.66 -16.07
C GLY A 61 -3.96 12.39 -16.05
N GLU A 62 -4.53 11.89 -17.16
CA GLU A 62 -5.94 11.51 -17.21
C GLU A 62 -6.19 10.29 -16.33
N VAL A 63 -7.19 10.41 -15.47
CA VAL A 63 -7.64 9.31 -14.61
C VAL A 63 -8.86 8.67 -15.26
N ARG A 64 -8.78 7.36 -15.55
CA ARG A 64 -9.89 6.55 -16.04
C ARG A 64 -10.32 5.58 -14.96
N LEU A 65 -11.62 5.54 -14.69
CA LEU A 65 -12.23 4.54 -13.83
C LEU A 65 -13.01 3.55 -14.67
N SER A 66 -12.87 2.28 -14.34
CA SER A 66 -13.60 1.22 -15.00
C SER A 66 -14.04 0.18 -13.99
N ARG A 67 -15.28 -0.28 -14.15
CA ARG A 67 -15.79 -1.46 -13.45
C ARG A 67 -15.44 -2.69 -14.27
N TRP A 68 -14.87 -3.69 -13.60
CA TRP A 68 -14.53 -4.97 -14.17
C TRP A 68 -15.55 -6.00 -13.68
N THR A 69 -16.19 -6.68 -14.62
CA THR A 69 -17.14 -7.76 -14.33
C THR A 69 -16.64 -9.03 -15.01
N GLU A 70 -16.33 -10.06 -14.23
CA GLU A 70 -15.85 -11.34 -14.73
C GLU A 70 -16.98 -12.15 -15.35
N VAL A 71 -16.72 -12.77 -16.50
CA VAL A 71 -17.69 -13.64 -17.16
C VAL A 71 -17.50 -15.08 -16.69
N VAL A 72 -18.53 -15.63 -16.04
CA VAL A 72 -18.52 -17.00 -15.52
C VAL A 72 -19.57 -17.86 -16.22
N GLU A 73 -19.34 -19.18 -16.25
CA GLU A 73 -20.29 -20.15 -16.80
C GLU A 73 -21.35 -20.59 -15.77
N GLN A 74 -21.05 -20.45 -14.48
CA GLN A 74 -21.92 -20.88 -13.38
C GLN A 74 -23.18 -20.00 -13.24
N GLU A 75 -24.32 -20.65 -13.05
CA GLU A 75 -25.61 -20.01 -12.75
C GLU A 75 -26.31 -20.85 -11.66
N PRO A 76 -26.55 -20.30 -10.44
CA PRO A 76 -26.30 -18.92 -10.01
C PRO A 76 -24.80 -18.60 -9.86
N VAL A 77 -24.45 -17.33 -10.03
CA VAL A 77 -23.08 -16.84 -9.81
C VAL A 77 -22.79 -16.76 -8.31
N GLU A 78 -21.51 -16.89 -7.94
CA GLU A 78 -21.11 -16.78 -6.53
C GLU A 78 -21.17 -15.34 -6.02
N ASN A 79 -20.87 -14.38 -6.90
CA ASN A 79 -20.86 -12.96 -6.56
C ASN A 79 -21.51 -12.10 -7.65
N GLU A 80 -22.79 -11.76 -7.46
CA GLU A 80 -23.56 -10.93 -8.39
C GLU A 80 -22.99 -9.51 -8.60
N ALA A 81 -22.12 -9.02 -7.71
CA ALA A 81 -21.51 -7.71 -7.83
C ALA A 81 -20.27 -7.68 -8.74
N THR A 82 -19.61 -8.83 -8.95
CA THR A 82 -18.35 -8.94 -9.71
C THR A 82 -18.43 -9.94 -10.87
N GLN A 83 -19.43 -10.81 -10.90
CA GLN A 83 -19.57 -11.87 -11.88
C GLN A 83 -20.83 -11.71 -12.72
N LEU A 84 -20.76 -12.14 -13.98
CA LEU A 84 -21.87 -12.15 -14.92
C LEU A 84 -21.94 -13.48 -15.68
N PRO A 85 -23.12 -14.14 -15.76
CA PRO A 85 -23.27 -15.34 -16.55
C PRO A 85 -22.96 -15.10 -18.03
N LEU A 86 -22.32 -16.07 -18.69
CA LEU A 86 -22.00 -16.03 -20.12
C LEU A 86 -23.20 -15.63 -21.00
N ARG A 87 -24.39 -16.15 -20.68
CA ARG A 87 -25.64 -15.86 -21.41
C ARG A 87 -26.00 -14.38 -21.41
N ILE A 88 -25.72 -13.67 -20.32
CA ILE A 88 -25.96 -12.23 -20.21
C ILE A 88 -24.79 -11.47 -20.80
N ALA A 89 -23.55 -11.89 -20.53
CA ALA A 89 -22.34 -11.29 -21.05
C ALA A 89 -22.33 -11.20 -22.59
N GLN A 90 -22.76 -12.27 -23.28
CA GLN A 90 -22.85 -12.30 -24.75
C GLN A 90 -23.84 -11.28 -25.33
N LYS A 91 -24.84 -10.82 -24.56
CA LYS A 91 -25.77 -9.76 -24.99
C LYS A 91 -25.10 -8.38 -25.01
N PHE A 92 -24.17 -8.15 -24.10
CA PHE A 92 -23.41 -6.89 -24.03
C PHE A 92 -22.25 -6.88 -25.01
N LYS A 93 -21.49 -7.98 -25.07
CA LYS A 93 -20.32 -8.12 -25.93
C LYS A 93 -20.35 -9.48 -26.66
N PRO A 94 -20.81 -9.50 -27.92
CA PRO A 94 -20.82 -10.73 -28.71
C PRO A 94 -19.40 -11.29 -28.86
N GLY A 95 -19.20 -12.56 -28.52
CA GLY A 95 -17.91 -13.27 -28.64
C GLY A 95 -17.04 -13.30 -27.38
N ILE A 96 -17.51 -12.77 -26.25
CA ILE A 96 -16.81 -12.88 -24.95
C ILE A 96 -16.79 -14.32 -24.46
N LYS A 97 -15.65 -14.75 -23.89
CA LYS A 97 -15.44 -16.10 -23.36
C LYS A 97 -15.53 -16.13 -21.83
N VAL A 98 -15.71 -17.32 -21.28
CA VAL A 98 -15.63 -17.56 -19.84
C VAL A 98 -14.21 -17.22 -19.36
N GLY A 99 -14.10 -16.50 -18.25
CA GLY A 99 -12.85 -15.98 -17.67
C GLY A 99 -12.41 -14.62 -18.22
N GLU A 100 -13.12 -14.03 -19.20
CA GLU A 100 -12.86 -12.67 -19.65
C GLU A 100 -13.61 -11.63 -18.79
N PHE A 101 -13.16 -10.37 -18.85
CA PHE A 101 -13.78 -9.27 -18.12
C PHE A 101 -14.51 -8.31 -19.05
N ILE A 102 -15.74 -7.95 -18.66
CA ILE A 102 -16.46 -6.82 -19.22
C ILE A 102 -15.98 -5.56 -18.51
N ILE A 103 -15.50 -4.59 -19.30
CA ILE A 103 -14.96 -3.32 -18.81
C ILE A 103 -16.01 -2.25 -19.09
N ASP A 104 -16.67 -1.78 -18.03
CA ASP A 104 -17.61 -0.67 -18.12
C ASP A 104 -16.93 0.62 -17.63
N PRO A 105 -16.78 1.65 -18.47
CA PRO A 105 -16.23 2.93 -18.02
C PRO A 105 -17.19 3.58 -17.00
N LEU A 106 -16.63 4.05 -15.89
CA LEU A 106 -17.37 4.77 -14.86
C LEU A 106 -17.15 6.27 -15.03
N PRO A 107 -18.15 7.10 -14.64
CA PRO A 107 -17.98 8.55 -14.66
C PRO A 107 -16.75 8.97 -13.83
N PRO A 108 -16.03 10.03 -14.25
CA PRO A 108 -14.94 10.56 -13.44
C PRO A 108 -15.47 11.08 -12.09
N ILE A 109 -14.65 10.99 -11.05
CA ILE A 109 -14.91 11.61 -9.76
C ILE A 109 -13.82 12.65 -9.51
N ASP A 110 -14.15 13.68 -8.73
CA ASP A 110 -13.16 14.66 -8.29
C ASP A 110 -12.26 14.07 -7.19
N PHE A 111 -11.01 13.77 -7.55
CA PHE A 111 -10.01 13.19 -6.65
C PHE A 111 -8.86 14.14 -6.30
N GLY A 112 -8.91 15.41 -6.71
CA GLY A 112 -7.74 16.31 -6.61
C GLY A 112 -7.11 16.34 -5.21
N ARG A 113 -7.94 16.44 -4.16
CA ARG A 113 -7.47 16.41 -2.76
C ARG A 113 -7.03 15.02 -2.30
N ILE A 114 -7.75 13.98 -2.71
CA ILE A 114 -7.48 12.59 -2.31
C ILE A 114 -6.13 12.16 -2.86
N ALA A 115 -5.85 12.46 -4.13
CA ALA A 115 -4.62 12.09 -4.79
C ALA A 115 -3.38 12.75 -4.15
N ALA A 116 -3.47 14.03 -3.76
CA ALA A 116 -2.38 14.70 -3.04
C ALA A 116 -2.14 14.10 -1.64
N GLN A 117 -3.21 13.78 -0.90
CA GLN A 117 -3.10 13.12 0.40
C GLN A 117 -2.52 11.71 0.29
N THR A 118 -2.96 10.95 -0.71
CA THR A 118 -2.42 9.63 -1.02
C THR A 118 -0.96 9.71 -1.39
N ALA A 119 -0.56 10.58 -2.31
CA ALA A 119 0.83 10.69 -2.72
C ALA A 119 1.73 10.94 -1.50
N LYS A 120 1.30 11.79 -0.57
CA LYS A 120 1.97 11.99 0.73
C LYS A 120 2.01 10.72 1.60
N GLN A 121 0.93 9.96 1.66
CA GLN A 121 0.89 8.71 2.44
C GLN A 121 1.83 7.65 1.86
N VAL A 122 1.85 7.51 0.53
CA VAL A 122 2.72 6.59 -0.21
C VAL A 122 4.18 6.95 0.01
N ILE A 123 4.52 8.25 -0.04
CA ILE A 123 5.84 8.73 0.36
C ILE A 123 6.22 8.24 1.74
N VAL A 124 5.36 8.48 2.73
CA VAL A 124 5.67 8.15 4.12
C VAL A 124 5.86 6.63 4.26
N GLN A 125 5.08 5.83 3.56
CA GLN A 125 5.23 4.38 3.52
C GLN A 125 6.53 3.96 2.85
N ARG A 126 6.85 4.50 1.67
CA ARG A 126 8.03 4.13 0.90
C ARG A 126 9.33 4.57 1.56
N VAL A 127 9.36 5.78 2.14
CA VAL A 127 10.48 6.27 2.95
C VAL A 127 10.71 5.32 4.13
N ARG A 128 9.63 4.93 4.84
CA ARG A 128 9.74 3.96 5.94
C ARG A 128 10.24 2.59 5.48
N GLU A 129 9.83 2.11 4.30
CA GLU A 129 10.35 0.86 3.73
C GLU A 129 11.84 0.94 3.41
N VAL A 130 12.27 2.04 2.77
CA VAL A 130 13.69 2.26 2.45
C VAL A 130 14.52 2.37 3.72
N GLU A 131 14.04 3.12 4.73
CA GLU A 131 14.69 3.20 6.04
C GLU A 131 14.77 1.84 6.72
N ARG A 132 13.68 1.06 6.73
CA ARG A 132 13.67 -0.30 7.28
C ARG A 132 14.65 -1.22 6.57
N LYS A 133 14.69 -1.18 5.24
CA LYS A 133 15.62 -2.00 4.46
C LYS A 133 17.07 -1.63 4.76
N LYS A 134 17.38 -0.33 4.85
CA LYS A 134 18.72 0.13 5.26
C LYS A 134 19.09 -0.32 6.67
N GLN A 135 18.14 -0.25 7.61
CA GLN A 135 18.34 -0.76 8.97
C GLN A 135 18.61 -2.27 8.95
N PHE A 136 17.81 -3.05 8.21
CA PHE A 136 18.02 -4.48 8.09
C PHE A 136 19.41 -4.80 7.51
N ASP A 137 19.79 -4.15 6.41
CA ASP A 137 21.10 -4.33 5.78
C ASP A 137 22.28 -3.96 6.69
N GLU A 138 22.11 -3.01 7.61
CA GLU A 138 23.14 -2.60 8.58
C GLU A 138 23.32 -3.61 9.73
N TYR A 139 22.24 -4.28 10.16
CA TYR A 139 22.26 -5.16 11.34
C TYR A 139 22.28 -6.66 11.01
N LYS A 140 21.92 -7.08 9.80
CA LYS A 140 21.88 -8.51 9.41
C LYS A 140 23.22 -9.23 9.61
N ASP A 141 24.34 -8.55 9.38
CA ASP A 141 25.69 -9.12 9.49
C ASP A 141 26.25 -9.04 10.92
N ARG A 142 25.52 -8.40 11.83
CA ARG A 142 25.91 -8.17 13.24
C ARG A 142 25.23 -9.14 14.21
N VAL A 143 24.55 -10.15 13.70
CA VAL A 143 23.99 -11.24 14.50
C VAL A 143 25.15 -11.91 15.24
N GLY A 144 25.02 -12.08 16.56
CA GLY A 144 26.11 -12.56 17.42
C GLY A 144 26.86 -11.47 18.18
N GLU A 145 26.64 -10.19 17.86
CA GLU A 145 27.28 -9.08 18.58
C GLU A 145 26.49 -8.65 19.82
N VAL A 146 27.23 -8.14 20.82
CA VAL A 146 26.64 -7.52 22.01
C VAL A 146 26.65 -5.99 21.84
N LEU A 147 25.47 -5.39 21.82
CA LEU A 147 25.29 -3.94 21.66
C LEU A 147 24.76 -3.28 22.93
N ASN A 148 25.03 -1.99 23.04
CA ASN A 148 24.44 -1.14 24.07
C ASN A 148 23.30 -0.36 23.43
N GLY A 149 22.14 -0.34 24.11
CA GLY A 149 20.99 0.46 23.71
C GLY A 149 20.35 1.15 24.90
N VAL A 150 19.33 1.96 24.62
CA VAL A 150 18.55 2.66 25.65
C VAL A 150 17.10 2.21 25.58
N VAL A 151 16.51 1.84 26.70
CA VAL A 151 15.10 1.43 26.74
C VAL A 151 14.21 2.63 26.44
N LYS A 152 13.52 2.60 25.31
CA LYS A 152 12.63 3.67 24.85
C LYS A 152 11.24 3.54 25.47
N ARG A 153 10.71 2.32 25.49
CA ARG A 153 9.40 2.01 26.07
C ARG A 153 9.32 0.58 26.58
N THR A 154 8.53 0.37 27.61
CA THR A 154 8.19 -0.95 28.16
C THR A 154 6.72 -1.27 27.89
N GLU A 155 6.42 -2.36 27.17
CA GLU A 155 5.06 -2.78 26.79
C GLU A 155 4.78 -4.21 27.25
N TYR A 156 3.87 -4.39 28.23
CA TYR A 156 3.47 -5.71 28.74
C TYR A 156 4.64 -6.63 29.15
N GLY A 157 5.76 -6.05 29.58
CA GLY A 157 6.98 -6.77 29.95
C GLY A 157 7.99 -6.94 28.82
N ASN A 158 7.65 -6.59 27.57
CA ASN A 158 8.60 -6.46 26.48
C ASN A 158 9.27 -5.08 26.53
N LEU A 159 10.54 -5.02 26.19
CA LEU A 159 11.32 -3.79 26.17
C LEU A 159 11.61 -3.42 24.73
N MET A 160 11.26 -2.20 24.34
CA MET A 160 11.69 -1.64 23.07
C MET A 160 12.96 -0.81 23.32
N VAL A 161 14.06 -1.26 22.74
CA VAL A 161 15.39 -0.72 22.94
C VAL A 161 15.79 0.08 21.70
N ASP A 162 16.19 1.33 21.90
CA ASP A 162 16.73 2.19 20.87
C ASP A 162 18.24 1.94 20.72
N LEU A 163 18.67 1.56 19.51
CA LEU A 163 20.06 1.37 19.11
C LEU A 163 20.62 2.59 18.35
N GLY A 164 19.88 3.71 18.31
CA GLY A 164 20.21 4.96 17.66
C GLY A 164 19.67 5.06 16.23
N ARG A 165 19.99 4.07 15.39
CA ARG A 165 19.48 4.00 13.99
C ARG A 165 18.38 2.99 13.77
N ALA A 166 18.19 2.06 14.70
CA ALA A 166 17.18 1.00 14.63
C ALA A 166 16.54 0.81 16.01
N GLU A 167 15.35 0.22 16.02
CA GLU A 167 14.67 -0.21 17.24
C GLU A 167 14.75 -1.73 17.35
N ALA A 168 15.10 -2.23 18.54
CA ALA A 168 15.14 -3.65 18.85
C ALA A 168 14.04 -4.00 19.86
N LEU A 169 13.51 -5.21 19.75
CA LEU A 169 12.57 -5.77 20.72
C LEU A 169 13.34 -6.77 21.58
N LEU A 170 13.34 -6.56 22.89
CA LEU A 170 13.84 -7.52 23.88
C LEU A 170 12.63 -8.09 24.61
N ARG A 171 12.37 -9.39 24.44
CA ARG A 171 11.20 -10.04 25.03
C ARG A 171 11.42 -10.33 26.50
N ARG A 172 10.34 -10.40 27.27
CA ARG A 172 10.40 -10.66 28.71
C ARG A 172 11.09 -11.99 29.05
N ASP A 173 10.86 -13.02 28.25
CA ASP A 173 11.46 -14.35 28.39
C ASP A 173 12.96 -14.39 28.07
N GLU A 174 13.47 -13.37 27.37
CA GLU A 174 14.89 -13.21 27.01
C GLU A 174 15.64 -12.29 27.98
N THR A 175 14.91 -11.63 28.91
CA THR A 175 15.52 -10.84 29.99
C THR A 175 16.00 -11.71 31.14
N ILE A 176 17.01 -11.22 31.89
CA ILE A 176 17.47 -11.90 33.10
C ILE A 176 16.35 -11.87 34.15
N PRO A 177 15.97 -13.02 34.73
CA PRO A 177 14.96 -13.05 35.77
C PRO A 177 15.28 -12.09 36.92
N ARG A 178 14.29 -11.27 37.30
CA ARG A 178 14.35 -10.22 38.35
C ARG A 178 15.06 -8.92 37.95
N GLU A 179 15.58 -8.81 36.73
CA GLU A 179 16.04 -7.55 36.19
C GLU A 179 14.84 -6.73 35.70
N ALA A 180 14.71 -5.50 36.18
CA ALA A 180 13.60 -4.62 35.84
C ALA A 180 14.16 -3.33 35.24
N PHE A 181 13.86 -3.12 33.96
CA PHE A 181 14.26 -1.92 33.23
C PHE A 181 13.12 -0.92 33.19
N LYS A 182 13.47 0.36 33.29
CA LYS A 182 12.57 1.50 33.10
C LYS A 182 12.93 2.23 31.81
N ASN A 183 12.01 3.06 31.34
CA ASN A 183 12.27 3.95 30.20
C ASN A 183 13.47 4.87 30.53
N GLY A 184 14.44 4.93 29.63
CA GLY A 184 15.68 5.67 29.77
C GLY A 184 16.87 4.85 30.29
N ASP A 185 16.65 3.63 30.78
CA ASP A 185 17.74 2.79 31.26
C ASP A 185 18.61 2.30 30.10
N ARG A 186 19.91 2.15 30.36
CA ARG A 186 20.85 1.57 29.39
C ARG A 186 20.85 0.06 29.57
N VAL A 187 20.71 -0.65 28.46
CA VAL A 187 20.75 -2.12 28.43
C VAL A 187 21.87 -2.55 27.49
N ARG A 188 22.57 -3.62 27.88
CA ARG A 188 23.53 -4.31 27.02
C ARG A 188 22.92 -5.66 26.66
N ALA A 189 22.69 -5.90 25.38
CA ALA A 189 21.97 -7.08 24.89
C ALA A 189 22.71 -7.73 23.73
N TYR A 190 22.53 -9.04 23.59
CA TYR A 190 23.04 -9.85 22.49
C TYR A 190 22.03 -9.85 21.34
N ILE A 191 22.51 -9.61 20.11
CA ILE A 191 21.66 -9.73 18.91
C ILE A 191 21.47 -11.21 18.61
N TYR A 192 20.29 -11.73 18.97
CA TYR A 192 19.92 -13.11 18.68
C TYR A 192 19.52 -13.33 17.22
N ASP A 193 18.73 -12.42 16.66
CA ASP A 193 18.21 -12.53 15.30
C ASP A 193 17.82 -11.15 14.75
N VAL A 194 17.89 -10.98 13.43
CA VAL A 194 17.48 -9.77 12.72
C VAL A 194 16.55 -10.19 11.58
N ARG A 195 15.29 -9.74 11.65
CA ARG A 195 14.24 -10.12 10.69
C ARG A 195 13.60 -8.91 10.04
N GLU A 196 13.24 -9.06 8.77
CA GLU A 196 12.32 -8.15 8.09
C GLU A 196 10.89 -8.53 8.48
N GLU A 197 10.30 -7.81 9.44
CA GLU A 197 8.90 -8.04 9.80
C GLU A 197 7.99 -7.03 9.05
N PRO A 198 7.11 -7.50 8.15
CA PRO A 198 6.11 -6.64 7.53
C PRO A 198 5.02 -6.34 8.58
N ARG A 199 5.11 -5.14 9.19
CA ARG A 199 4.02 -4.55 9.97
C ARG A 199 2.91 -3.98 9.09
#